data_AF-A0A9X1YJS9-F1
#
_entry.id   AF-A0A9X1YJS9-F1
#
_cell.length_a   1.000
_cell.length_b   1.000
_cell.length_c   1.000
_cell.angle_alpha   90.00
_cell.angle_beta   90.00
_cell.angle_gamma   90.00
#
_symmetry.space_group_name_H-M   'P 1'
#
loop_
_entity.id
_entity.type
_entity.pdbx_description
1 polymer ?
#
loop_
_entity_poly.entity_id
_entity_poly.type
_entity_poly.pdbx_seq_one_letter_code
_entity_poly.pdbx_strand_id
1 'polypeptide(L)'
;MSDPTVFRRRNVLALFQAYAESAVATGTAPKGLEQAFAAHVEISPSMWSQIKSSRPIGDKLARQIEQHCGKPAGWLDAAREAAGLAPGEQQFLALALQAWRASNADGRKALKARMKQLAQG
;
A
#
# COMPACT_ATOMS: atom_id res chain seq x y z
N MET A 1 -13.60 -12.62 -19.26
CA MET A 1 -13.21 -11.19 -19.22
C MET A 1 -13.11 -10.79 -17.75
N SER A 2 -11.92 -10.45 -17.27
CA SER A 2 -11.75 -10.02 -15.88
C SER A 2 -12.51 -8.71 -15.65
N ASP A 3 -13.32 -8.65 -14.59
CA ASP A 3 -14.10 -7.47 -14.24
C ASP A 3 -13.15 -6.31 -13.89
N PRO A 4 -13.14 -5.20 -14.66
CA PRO A 4 -12.23 -4.07 -14.43
C PRO A 4 -12.43 -3.46 -13.03
N THR A 5 -13.57 -3.66 -12.39
CA THR A 5 -13.84 -3.17 -11.03
C THR A 5 -12.94 -3.82 -9.98
N VAL A 6 -12.53 -5.08 -10.18
CA VAL A 6 -11.61 -5.79 -9.28
C VAL A 6 -10.21 -5.16 -9.34
N PHE A 7 -9.74 -4.82 -10.55
CA PHE A 7 -8.45 -4.16 -10.73
C PHE A 7 -8.44 -2.75 -10.17
N ARG A 8 -9.51 -1.98 -10.38
CA ARG A 8 -9.62 -0.62 -9.84
C ARG A 8 -9.43 -0.59 -8.34
N ARG A 9 -10.13 -1.46 -7.60
CA ARG A 9 -10.01 -1.50 -6.14
C ARG A 9 -8.58 -1.82 -5.70
N ARG A 10 -7.98 -2.88 -6.27
CA ARG A 10 -6.60 -3.27 -5.95
C ARG A 10 -5.62 -2.12 -6.23
N ASN A 11 -5.76 -1.48 -7.39
CA ASN A 11 -4.87 -0.43 -7.84
C ASN A 11 -5.03 0.85 -7.01
N VAL A 12 -6.25 1.19 -6.56
CA VAL A 12 -6.48 2.31 -5.64
C VAL A 12 -5.86 2.07 -4.26
N LEU A 13 -5.91 0.85 -3.73
CA LEU A 13 -5.23 0.52 -2.47
C LEU A 13 -3.72 0.68 -2.60
N ALA A 14 -3.14 0.32 -3.74
CA ALA A 14 -1.72 0.54 -4.02
C ALA A 14 -1.36 2.04 -4.09
N LEU A 15 -2.24 2.89 -4.63
CA LEU A 15 -2.04 4.34 -4.63
C LEU A 15 -2.08 4.92 -3.20
N PHE A 16 -3.01 4.44 -2.36
CA PHE A 16 -3.06 4.85 -0.96
C PHE A 16 -1.80 4.46 -0.20
N GLN A 17 -1.28 3.25 -0.42
CA GLN A 17 -0.05 2.79 0.20
C GLN A 17 1.14 3.71 -0.16
N ALA A 18 1.31 4.02 -1.45
CA ALA A 18 2.35 4.95 -1.91
C ALA A 18 2.16 6.38 -1.35
N TYR A 19 0.92 6.83 -1.19
CA TYR A 19 0.59 8.11 -0.57
C TYR A 19 0.97 8.13 0.91
N ALA A 20 0.60 7.09 1.66
CA ALA A 20 0.91 6.95 3.08
C ALA A 20 2.41 6.94 3.34
N GLU A 21 3.17 6.22 2.52
CA GLU A 21 4.63 6.20 2.59
C GLU A 21 5.27 7.55 2.34
N SER A 22 4.82 8.25 1.29
CA SER A 22 5.31 9.59 0.98
C SER A 22 5.04 10.54 2.17
N ALA A 23 3.86 10.45 2.78
CA ALA A 23 3.51 11.24 3.94
C ALA A 23 4.38 10.90 5.18
N VAL A 24 4.63 9.62 5.44
CA VAL A 24 5.52 9.18 6.53
C VAL A 24 6.96 9.65 6.30
N ALA A 25 7.47 9.56 5.06
CA ALA A 25 8.81 10.03 4.71
C ALA A 25 8.98 11.54 4.94
N THR A 26 7.91 12.32 4.78
CA THR A 26 7.90 13.76 5.10
C THR A 26 7.68 14.10 6.58
N GLY A 27 7.61 13.09 7.46
CA GLY A 27 7.43 13.29 8.91
C GLY A 27 5.98 13.49 9.35
N THR A 28 5.01 13.20 8.49
CA THR A 28 3.58 13.25 8.87
C THR A 28 3.26 12.08 9.79
N ALA A 29 2.58 12.34 10.90
CA ALA A 29 2.13 11.28 11.81
C ALA A 29 1.18 10.30 11.09
N PRO A 30 1.25 8.98 11.35
CA PRO A 30 0.39 7.99 10.69
C PRO A 30 -1.12 8.17 10.93
N LYS A 31 -1.46 8.92 11.99
CA LYS A 31 -2.84 9.15 12.42
C LYS A 31 -3.51 10.15 11.47
N GLY A 32 -4.50 9.69 10.73
CA GLY A 32 -5.30 10.52 9.81
C GLY A 32 -4.92 10.40 8.33
N LEU A 33 -3.96 9.54 7.96
CA LEU A 33 -3.57 9.34 6.55
C LEU A 33 -4.74 8.92 5.66
N GLU A 34 -5.65 8.10 6.18
CA GLU A 34 -6.85 7.69 5.45
C GLU A 34 -7.81 8.86 5.18
N GLN A 35 -7.95 9.77 6.16
CA GLN A 35 -8.77 10.98 6.00
C GLN A 35 -8.11 11.96 5.03
N ALA A 36 -6.79 12.11 5.12
CA ALA A 36 -6.01 12.95 4.21
C ALA A 36 -6.08 12.42 2.77
N PHE A 37 -5.96 11.11 2.57
CA PHE A 37 -6.10 10.51 1.24
C PHE A 37 -7.52 10.66 0.70
N ALA A 38 -8.54 10.41 1.53
CA ALA A 38 -9.93 10.61 1.14
C ALA A 38 -10.18 12.08 0.70
N ALA A 39 -9.64 13.05 1.43
CA ALA A 39 -9.70 14.46 1.05
C ALA A 39 -8.93 14.74 -0.25
N HIS A 40 -7.73 14.16 -0.42
CA HIS A 40 -6.89 14.33 -1.60
C HIS A 40 -7.57 13.85 -2.89
N VAL A 41 -8.31 12.74 -2.83
CA VAL A 41 -9.07 12.22 -3.99
C VAL A 41 -10.53 12.67 -3.99
N GLU A 42 -10.90 13.63 -3.15
CA GLU A 42 -12.23 14.25 -3.04
C GLU A 42 -13.39 13.27 -2.79
N ILE A 43 -13.20 12.34 -1.84
CA ILE A 43 -14.24 11.43 -1.36
C ILE A 43 -14.44 11.56 0.15
N SER A 44 -15.60 11.14 0.64
CA SER A 44 -15.84 11.10 2.08
C SER A 44 -15.04 9.97 2.76
N PRO A 45 -14.63 10.13 4.03
CA PRO A 45 -13.98 9.05 4.79
C PRO A 45 -14.82 7.76 4.85
N SER A 46 -16.15 7.89 4.94
CA SER A 46 -17.07 6.74 4.90
C SER A 46 -17.01 6.02 3.55
N MET A 47 -16.95 6.77 2.44
CA MET A 47 -16.80 6.20 1.10
C MET A 47 -15.45 5.48 0.95
N TRP A 48 -14.37 6.06 1.49
CA TRP A 48 -13.07 5.41 1.51
C TRP A 48 -13.10 4.07 2.28
N SER A 49 -13.70 4.06 3.47
CA SER A 49 -13.89 2.82 4.25
C SER A 49 -14.68 1.76 3.50
N GLN A 50 -15.72 2.15 2.75
CA GLN A 50 -16.48 1.23 1.90
C GLN A 50 -15.64 0.67 0.74
N ILE A 51 -14.83 1.49 0.07
CA ILE A 51 -13.93 1.07 -1.01
C ILE A 51 -12.89 0.07 -0.50
N LYS A 52 -12.31 0.30 0.69
CA LYS A 52 -11.40 -0.65 1.33
C LYS A 52 -12.07 -2.00 1.61
N SER A 53 -13.33 -1.98 2.07
CA SER A 53 -14.07 -3.20 2.42
C SER A 53 -14.49 -3.99 1.18
N SER A 54 -15.35 -3.43 0.32
CA SER A 54 -15.98 -4.19 -0.76
C SER A 54 -16.61 -3.36 -1.89
N ARG A 55 -16.70 -2.04 -1.75
CA ARG A 55 -17.43 -1.21 -2.71
C ARG A 55 -16.71 -1.19 -4.08
N PRO A 56 -17.40 -1.51 -5.18
CA PRO A 56 -16.83 -1.40 -6.52
C PRO A 56 -16.62 0.06 -6.91
N ILE A 57 -15.59 0.30 -7.71
CA ILE A 57 -15.24 1.63 -8.21
C ILE A 57 -15.75 1.76 -9.65
N GLY A 58 -16.71 2.66 -9.85
CA GLY A 58 -17.21 3.01 -11.18
C GLY A 58 -16.25 3.91 -11.96
N ASP A 59 -16.47 4.05 -13.26
CA ASP A 59 -15.57 4.75 -14.18
C ASP A 59 -15.30 6.20 -13.76
N LYS A 60 -16.34 6.95 -13.38
CA LYS A 60 -16.21 8.35 -12.97
C LYS A 60 -15.27 8.50 -11.77
N LEU A 61 -15.44 7.65 -10.76
CA LEU A 61 -14.59 7.66 -9.57
C LEU A 61 -13.17 7.19 -9.90
N ALA A 62 -13.00 6.21 -10.79
CA ALA A 62 -11.70 5.77 -11.24
C ALA A 62 -10.92 6.91 -11.93
N ARG A 63 -11.56 7.63 -12.86
CA ARG A 63 -10.95 8.78 -13.55
C ARG A 63 -10.59 9.91 -12.57
N GLN A 64 -11.45 10.19 -11.59
CA GLN A 64 -11.18 11.20 -10.55
C GLN A 64 -9.94 10.84 -9.72
N ILE A 65 -9.84 9.59 -9.24
CA ILE A 65 -8.69 9.13 -8.46
C ILE A 65 -7.41 9.18 -9.29
N GLU A 66 -7.46 8.77 -10.56
CA GLU A 66 -6.29 8.85 -11.45
C GLU A 66 -5.80 10.28 -11.63
N GLN A 67 -6.70 11.24 -11.84
CA GLN A 67 -6.35 12.66 -11.96
C GLN A 67 -5.67 13.18 -10.70
N HIS A 68 -6.26 12.96 -9.53
CA HIS A 68 -5.70 13.42 -8.25
C HIS A 68 -4.36 12.76 -7.92
N CYS A 69 -4.18 11.49 -8.30
CA CYS A 69 -2.92 10.75 -8.11
C CYS A 69 -1.93 10.90 -9.28
N GLY A 70 -2.16 11.79 -10.24
CA GLY A 70 -1.26 12.05 -11.37
C GLY A 70 -1.02 10.83 -12.28
N LYS A 71 -2.02 9.96 -12.42
CA LYS A 71 -1.98 8.77 -13.28
C LYS A 71 -2.73 9.01 -14.59
N PRO A 72 -2.32 8.38 -15.71
CA PRO A 72 -3.05 8.48 -16.96
C PRO A 72 -4.44 7.81 -16.87
N ALA A 73 -5.37 8.27 -17.69
CA ALA A 73 -6.69 7.65 -17.78
C ALA A 73 -6.56 6.16 -18.16
N GLY A 74 -7.22 5.29 -17.41
CA GLY A 74 -7.17 3.83 -17.63
C GLY A 74 -6.16 3.11 -16.74
N TRP A 75 -5.38 3.85 -15.96
CA TRP A 75 -4.35 3.27 -15.10
C TRP A 75 -4.91 2.30 -14.06
N LEU A 76 -6.09 2.58 -13.52
CA LEU A 76 -6.80 1.73 -12.55
C LEU A 76 -7.50 0.53 -13.20
N ASP A 77 -7.81 0.59 -14.49
CA ASP A 77 -8.55 -0.47 -15.21
C ASP A 77 -7.66 -1.66 -15.58
N ALA A 78 -6.35 -1.43 -15.70
CA ALA A 78 -5.39 -2.42 -16.12
C ALA A 78 -5.04 -3.40 -14.99
N ALA A 79 -4.87 -4.67 -15.35
CA ALA A 79 -4.23 -5.65 -14.48
C ALA A 79 -2.78 -5.21 -14.24
N ARG A 80 -2.49 -4.78 -13.01
CA ARG A 80 -1.15 -4.43 -12.55
C ARG A 80 -0.69 -5.45 -11.54
N GLU A 81 0.56 -5.90 -11.58
CA GLU A 81 1.10 -6.62 -10.42
C GLU A 81 0.81 -5.77 -9.19
N ALA A 82 0.31 -6.41 -8.11
CA ALA A 82 0.17 -5.72 -6.84
C ALA A 82 1.50 -5.03 -6.61
N ALA A 83 1.50 -3.71 -6.38
CA ALA A 83 2.72 -2.94 -6.23
C ALA A 83 3.65 -3.78 -5.38
N GLY A 84 4.79 -4.20 -5.97
CA GLY A 84 5.74 -5.04 -5.27
C GLY A 84 6.06 -4.41 -3.92
N LEU A 85 6.63 -5.20 -3.00
CA LEU A 85 6.95 -4.79 -1.63
C LEU A 85 7.16 -3.28 -1.51
N ALA A 86 6.35 -2.64 -0.68
CA ALA A 86 6.47 -1.22 -0.40
C ALA A 86 7.95 -0.85 -0.15
N PRO A 87 8.43 0.33 -0.53
CA PRO A 87 9.75 0.83 -0.15
C PRO A 87 10.13 0.53 1.31
N GLY A 88 9.18 0.66 2.25
CA GLY A 88 9.40 0.28 3.65
C GLY A 88 9.58 -1.23 3.88
N GLU A 89 8.82 -2.07 3.19
CA GLU A 89 8.98 -3.53 3.19
C GLU A 89 10.27 -3.94 2.48
N GLN A 90 10.64 -3.28 1.39
CA GLN A 90 11.92 -3.45 0.69
C GLN A 90 13.09 -3.07 1.60
N GLN A 91 12.97 -1.97 2.33
CA GLN A 91 13.99 -1.49 3.26
C GLN A 91 14.11 -2.42 4.47
N PHE A 92 12.99 -2.93 4.97
CA PHE A 92 12.96 -3.99 5.98
C PHE A 92 13.65 -5.27 5.47
N LEU A 93 13.30 -5.75 4.28
CA LEU A 93 13.94 -6.93 3.71
C LEU A 93 15.43 -6.72 3.45
N ALA A 94 15.83 -5.54 2.97
CA ALA A 94 17.22 -5.18 2.77
C ALA A 94 17.99 -5.23 4.11
N LEU A 95 17.43 -4.64 5.16
CA LEU A 95 18.01 -4.65 6.51
C LEU A 95 18.08 -6.08 7.08
N ALA A 96 17.00 -6.86 6.95
CA ALA A 96 16.95 -8.24 7.42
C ALA A 96 17.97 -9.12 6.69
N LEU A 97 18.14 -8.93 5.38
CA LEU A 97 19.13 -9.65 4.58
C LEU A 97 20.57 -9.24 4.95
N GLN A 98 20.81 -7.95 5.21
CA GLN A 98 22.10 -7.47 5.69
C GLN A 98 22.45 -8.08 7.05
N ALA A 99 21.51 -8.05 8.00
CA ALA A 99 21.69 -8.67 9.32
C ALA A 99 21.93 -10.19 9.21
N TRP A 100 21.21 -10.86 8.32
CA TRP A 100 21.39 -12.29 8.06
C TRP A 100 22.79 -12.62 7.54
N ARG A 101 23.30 -11.82 6.59
CA ARG A 101 24.62 -12.02 5.98
C ARG A 101 25.77 -11.67 6.92
N ALA A 102 25.60 -10.65 7.76
CA ALA A 102 26.60 -10.21 8.73
C ALA A 102 26.72 -11.16 9.94
N SER A 103 25.84 -12.15 10.07
CA SER A 103 25.73 -12.98 11.27
C SER A 103 26.16 -14.45 11.08
N ASN A 104 26.59 -15.06 12.17
CA ASN A 104 26.95 -16.48 12.24
C ASN A 104 25.69 -17.37 12.41
N ALA A 105 25.89 -18.68 12.57
CA ALA A 105 24.78 -19.64 12.68
C ALA A 105 23.82 -19.32 13.84
N ASP A 106 24.37 -18.91 15.00
CA ASP A 106 23.57 -18.60 16.18
C ASP A 106 22.78 -17.30 16.02
N GLY A 107 23.39 -16.25 15.46
CA GLY A 107 22.68 -15.00 15.25
C GLY A 107 21.63 -15.08 14.13
N ARG A 108 21.84 -15.91 13.11
CA ARG A 108 20.79 -16.24 12.12
C ARG A 108 19.61 -16.99 12.75
N LYS A 109 19.89 -17.90 13.69
CA LYS A 109 18.86 -18.63 14.46
C LYS A 109 18.07 -17.68 15.36
N ALA A 110 18.76 -16.75 16.04
CA ALA A 110 18.14 -15.73 16.88
C ALA A 110 17.25 -14.77 16.06
N LEU A 111 17.73 -14.29 14.91
CA LEU A 111 16.96 -13.44 14.01
C LEU A 111 15.65 -14.13 13.55
N LYS A 112 15.74 -15.38 13.09
CA LYS A 112 14.56 -16.19 12.72
C LYS A 112 13.59 -16.37 13.89
N ALA A 113 14.10 -16.71 15.08
CA ALA A 113 13.27 -16.89 16.27
C ALA A 113 12.52 -15.61 16.63
N ARG A 114 13.19 -14.45 16.56
CA ARG A 114 12.60 -13.15 16.86
C ARG A 114 11.54 -12.74 15.85
N MET A 115 11.82 -12.91 14.55
CA MET A 115 10.82 -12.66 13.49
C MET A 115 9.60 -13.57 13.65
N LYS A 116 9.80 -14.85 14.01
CA LYS A 116 8.70 -15.80 14.26
C LYS A 116 7.84 -15.40 15.46
N GLN A 117 8.45 -14.95 16.55
CA GLN A 117 7.71 -14.42 17.70
C GLN A 117 6.85 -13.21 17.32
N LEU A 118 7.41 -12.26 16.57
CA LEU A 118 6.69 -11.05 16.15
C LEU A 118 5.54 -11.34 15.18
N ALA A 119 5.64 -12.41 14.38
CA ALA A 119 4.59 -12.79 13.43
C ALA A 119 3.44 -13.61 14.05
N GLN A 120 3.59 -14.07 15.31
CA GLN A 120 2.61 -14.93 16.00
C GLN A 120 1.86 -14.21 17.13
N GLY A 121 2.19 -12.94 17.42
CA GLY A 121 1.50 -12.08 18.37
C GLY A 121 0.69 -11.01 17.67
#